data_AF-A0A8S2XAS2-F1
#
_entry.id   AF-A0A8S2XAS2-F1
#
_cell.length_a   1.000
_cell.length_b   1.000
_cell.length_c   1.000
_cell.angle_alpha   90.00
_cell.angle_beta   90.00
_cell.angle_gamma   90.00
#
_symmetry.space_group_name_H-M   'P 1'
#
loop_
_entity.id
_entity.type
_entity.pdbx_description
1 polymer ?
#
loop_
_entity_poly.entity_id
_entity_poly.type
_entity_poly.pdbx_seq_one_letter_code
_entity_poly.pdbx_strand_id
1 'polypeptide(L)'
;MTTDVFNYRQECQTIDQLNKICSNTTSLCIEALLMREHLLGSKNCEYRYSIRYHGSVLADNNQHVEALAFWMYELRLCEEYSIPMDSEHLRHFTSIFSEMLNHSSSIPVQALLTVIKITAEELQRNMTEFDFSLHTLRFLIAITSQVSFRFFPLILFC
;
A
#
# COMPACT_ATOMS: atom_id res chain seq x y z
N MET A 1 7.41 12.08 -7.12
CA MET A 1 8.47 11.05 -7.07
C MET A 1 7.80 9.69 -7.23
N THR A 2 7.68 9.22 -8.46
CA THR A 2 7.15 7.90 -8.86
C THR A 2 8.21 6.79 -8.74
N THR A 3 9.43 7.15 -8.37
CA THR A 3 10.64 6.38 -8.67
C THR A 3 11.01 5.35 -7.61
N ASP A 4 10.51 5.43 -6.38
CA ASP A 4 10.86 4.47 -5.33
C ASP A 4 10.14 3.12 -5.50
N VAL A 5 8.81 3.14 -5.68
CA VAL A 5 8.00 1.91 -5.79
C VAL A 5 8.31 1.10 -7.03
N PHE A 6 8.66 1.75 -8.14
CA PHE A 6 9.05 1.09 -9.38
C PHE A 6 10.55 0.77 -9.46
N ASN A 7 11.30 0.85 -8.36
CA ASN A 7 12.75 0.62 -8.32
C ASN A 7 13.51 1.44 -9.38
N TYR A 8 13.12 2.70 -9.57
CA TYR A 8 13.69 3.64 -10.53
C TYR A 8 13.64 3.16 -11.99
N ARG A 9 12.78 2.18 -12.31
CA ARG A 9 12.58 1.75 -13.70
C ARG A 9 11.87 2.83 -14.50
N GLN A 10 12.21 2.89 -15.77
CA GLN A 10 11.59 3.71 -16.78
C GLN A 10 10.99 2.80 -17.85
N GLU A 11 9.93 3.29 -18.50
CA GLU A 11 9.26 2.62 -19.61
C GLU A 11 10.26 2.29 -20.72
N CYS A 12 10.19 1.07 -21.25
CA CYS A 12 11.03 0.63 -22.36
C CYS A 12 10.78 1.51 -23.59
N GLN A 13 11.86 2.04 -24.17
CA GLN A 13 11.81 2.89 -25.36
C GLN A 13 12.03 2.09 -26.65
N THR A 14 12.42 0.81 -26.54
CA THR A 14 12.77 -0.05 -27.69
C THR A 14 12.29 -1.49 -27.47
N ILE A 15 12.03 -2.18 -28.58
CA ILE A 15 11.67 -3.61 -28.57
C ILE A 15 12.77 -4.46 -27.92
N ASP A 16 14.04 -4.10 -28.11
CA ASP A 16 15.17 -4.81 -27.50
C ASP A 16 15.18 -4.69 -25.97
N GLN A 17 14.78 -3.55 -25.41
CA GLN A 17 14.61 -3.40 -23.96
C GLN A 17 13.45 -4.27 -23.44
N LEU A 18 12.32 -4.29 -24.16
CA LEU A 18 11.18 -5.14 -23.82
C LEU A 18 11.53 -6.64 -23.87
N ASN A 19 12.28 -7.06 -24.90
CA ASN A 19 12.75 -8.44 -25.04
C ASN A 19 13.69 -8.87 -23.89
N LYS A 20 14.43 -7.94 -23.27
CA LYS A 20 15.28 -8.25 -22.11
C LYS A 20 14.49 -8.55 -20.84
N ILE A 21 13.27 -8.02 -20.73
CA ILE A 21 12.43 -8.19 -19.53
C ILE A 21 11.31 -9.22 -19.73
N CYS A 22 11.11 -9.74 -20.94
CA CYS A 22 9.95 -10.58 -21.29
C CYS A 22 9.85 -11.90 -20.50
N SER A 23 10.97 -12.39 -19.97
CA SER A 23 11.01 -13.59 -19.12
C SER A 23 10.83 -13.30 -17.63
N ASN A 24 10.82 -12.02 -17.22
CA ASN A 24 10.70 -11.61 -15.83
C ASN A 24 9.31 -11.00 -15.57
N THR A 25 8.43 -11.79 -14.97
CA THR A 25 7.04 -11.39 -14.70
C THR A 25 6.94 -10.09 -13.90
N THR A 26 7.76 -9.92 -12.85
CA THR A 26 7.77 -8.67 -12.07
C THR A 26 8.11 -7.47 -12.94
N SER A 27 9.15 -7.58 -13.77
CA SER A 27 9.58 -6.49 -14.65
C SER A 27 8.53 -6.16 -15.70
N LEU A 28 7.85 -7.17 -16.26
CA LEU A 28 6.71 -6.95 -17.16
C LEU A 28 5.52 -6.28 -16.47
N CYS A 29 5.24 -6.62 -15.21
CA CYS A 29 4.20 -5.93 -14.44
C CYS A 29 4.55 -4.46 -14.22
N ILE A 30 5.80 -4.15 -13.86
CA ILE A 30 6.25 -2.76 -13.70
C ILE A 30 6.15 -2.01 -15.04
N GLU A 31 6.59 -2.62 -16.14
CA GLU A 31 6.47 -2.05 -17.48
C GLU A 31 5.01 -1.72 -17.83
N ALA A 32 4.09 -2.67 -17.60
CA ALA A 32 2.67 -2.47 -17.86
C ALA A 32 2.06 -1.34 -17.00
N LEU A 33 2.51 -1.17 -15.75
CA LEU A 33 2.07 -0.08 -14.88
C LEU A 33 2.61 1.27 -15.37
N LEU A 34 3.89 1.35 -15.77
CA LEU A 34 4.49 2.56 -16.31
C LEU A 34 3.80 3.00 -17.61
N MET A 35 3.55 2.06 -18.53
CA MET A 35 2.80 2.33 -19.76
C MET A 35 1.37 2.82 -19.45
N ARG A 36 0.69 2.21 -18.49
CA ARG A 36 -0.65 2.65 -18.07
C ARG A 36 -0.63 4.06 -17.48
N GLU A 37 0.37 4.37 -16.66
CA GLU A 37 0.55 5.72 -16.11
C GLU A 37 0.74 6.74 -17.24
N HIS A 38 1.61 6.43 -18.19
CA HIS A 38 1.86 7.28 -19.35
C HIS A 38 0.58 7.56 -20.15
N LEU A 39 -0.17 6.50 -20.47
CA LEU A 39 -1.34 6.58 -21.34
C LEU A 39 -2.57 7.20 -20.65
N LEU A 40 -2.81 6.87 -19.38
CA LEU A 40 -4.02 7.25 -18.66
C LEU A 40 -3.82 8.45 -17.73
N GLY A 41 -2.60 8.68 -17.29
CA GLY A 41 -2.25 9.61 -16.21
C GLY A 41 -2.49 9.02 -14.81
N SER A 42 -1.71 9.51 -13.85
CA SER A 42 -1.75 9.11 -12.42
C SER A 42 -3.09 9.37 -11.73
N LYS A 43 -3.85 10.38 -12.17
CA LYS A 43 -5.20 10.70 -11.65
C LYS A 43 -6.28 9.70 -12.09
N ASN A 44 -6.01 8.86 -13.08
CA ASN A 44 -7.02 7.94 -13.62
C ASN A 44 -7.38 6.82 -12.63
N CYS A 45 -8.66 6.49 -12.51
CA CYS A 45 -9.15 5.45 -11.59
C CYS A 45 -8.67 4.04 -11.98
N GLU A 46 -8.57 3.73 -13.27
CA GLU A 46 -8.10 2.43 -13.77
C GLU A 46 -6.61 2.22 -13.50
N TYR A 47 -5.81 3.28 -13.59
CA TYR A 47 -4.40 3.23 -13.22
C TYR A 47 -4.25 2.96 -11.71
N ARG A 48 -4.93 3.73 -10.86
CA ARG A 48 -4.89 3.49 -9.40
C ARG A 48 -5.43 2.11 -9.03
N TYR A 49 -6.49 1.64 -9.68
CA TYR A 49 -6.98 0.27 -9.50
C TYR A 49 -5.90 -0.77 -9.85
N SER A 50 -5.16 -0.56 -10.94
CA SER A 50 -4.04 -1.43 -11.33
C SER A 50 -2.94 -1.46 -10.28
N ILE A 51 -2.64 -0.32 -9.64
CA ILE A 51 -1.68 -0.23 -8.52
C ILE A 51 -2.19 -1.02 -7.30
N ARG A 52 -3.45 -0.81 -6.89
CA ARG A 52 -4.06 -1.55 -5.76
C ARG A 52 -4.03 -3.05 -6.01
N TYR A 53 -4.47 -3.46 -7.20
CA TYR A 53 -4.51 -4.86 -7.60
C TYR A 53 -3.13 -5.51 -7.59
N HIS A 54 -2.10 -4.83 -8.12
CA HIS A 54 -0.73 -5.35 -8.06
C HIS A 54 -0.25 -5.52 -6.61
N GLY A 55 -0.55 -4.57 -5.74
CA GLY A 55 -0.28 -4.69 -4.30
C GLY A 55 -0.99 -5.90 -3.67
N SER A 56 -2.24 -6.19 -4.03
CA SER A 56 -2.95 -7.39 -3.56
C SER A 56 -2.28 -8.69 -4.02
N VAL A 57 -1.85 -8.76 -5.28
CA VAL A 57 -1.11 -9.93 -5.80
C VAL A 57 0.21 -10.13 -5.04
N LEU A 58 0.92 -9.06 -4.70
CA LEU A 58 2.12 -9.14 -3.87
C LEU A 58 1.80 -9.64 -2.46
N ALA A 59 0.70 -9.15 -1.86
CA ALA A 59 0.27 -9.56 -0.53
C ALA A 59 -0.07 -11.05 -0.47
N ASP A 60 -0.80 -11.57 -1.46
CA ASP A 60 -1.16 -12.99 -1.56
C ASP A 60 0.07 -13.89 -1.70
N ASN A 61 1.17 -13.35 -2.24
CA ASN A 61 2.46 -14.02 -2.35
C ASN A 61 3.37 -13.81 -1.11
N ASN A 62 2.83 -13.31 0.01
CA ASN A 62 3.56 -12.96 1.24
C ASN A 62 4.63 -11.87 1.08
N GLN A 63 4.59 -11.09 -0.02
CA GLN A 63 5.48 -9.95 -0.27
C GLN A 63 4.91 -8.68 0.38
N HIS A 64 4.75 -8.72 1.71
CA HIS A 64 4.02 -7.70 2.46
C HIS A 64 4.64 -6.31 2.38
N VAL A 65 5.97 -6.21 2.33
CA VAL A 65 6.67 -4.91 2.29
C VAL A 65 6.45 -4.24 0.94
N GLU A 66 6.59 -5.00 -0.14
CA GLU A 66 6.36 -4.53 -1.50
C GLU A 66 4.89 -4.19 -1.71
N ALA A 67 3.96 -5.05 -1.29
CA ALA A 67 2.52 -4.78 -1.33
C ALA A 67 2.17 -3.44 -0.65
N LEU A 68 2.71 -3.24 0.55
CA LEU A 68 2.50 -2.01 1.31
C LEU A 68 3.08 -0.79 0.59
N ALA A 69 4.23 -0.91 -0.09
CA ALA A 69 4.81 0.18 -0.86
C ALA A 69 3.87 0.63 -2.01
N PHE A 70 3.26 -0.33 -2.72
CA PHE A 70 2.29 -0.03 -3.78
C PHE A 70 1.02 0.63 -3.25
N TRP A 71 0.43 0.10 -2.18
CA TRP A 71 -0.77 0.71 -1.60
C TRP A 71 -0.49 2.08 -0.99
N MET A 72 0.66 2.27 -0.33
CA MET A 72 1.06 3.59 0.17
C MET A 72 1.30 4.58 -0.96
N TYR A 73 1.76 4.14 -2.14
CA TYR A 73 1.85 5.00 -3.32
C TYR A 73 0.47 5.39 -3.84
N GLU A 74 -0.48 4.46 -3.89
CA GLU A 74 -1.86 4.78 -4.29
C GLU A 74 -2.52 5.78 -3.33
N LEU A 75 -2.34 5.62 -2.02
CA LEU A 75 -2.82 6.57 -1.02
C LEU A 75 -2.23 7.97 -1.25
N ARG A 76 -0.95 8.07 -1.62
CA ARG A 76 -0.35 9.37 -1.98
C ARG A 76 -1.02 10.00 -3.20
N LEU A 77 -1.32 9.20 -4.23
CA LEU A 77 -2.01 9.71 -5.42
C LEU A 77 -3.42 10.21 -5.08
N CYS A 78 -4.14 9.48 -4.23
CA CYS A 78 -5.47 9.90 -3.81
C CYS A 78 -5.42 11.18 -2.95
N GLU A 79 -4.44 11.34 -2.05
CA GLU A 79 -4.22 12.60 -1.33
C GLU A 79 -3.87 13.76 -2.30
N GLU A 80 -2.93 13.55 -3.22
CA GLU A 80 -2.49 14.53 -4.22
C GLU A 80 -3.66 15.04 -5.08
N TYR A 81 -4.54 14.14 -5.51
CA TYR A 81 -5.68 14.48 -6.36
C TYR A 81 -6.99 14.72 -5.59
N SER A 82 -6.96 14.76 -4.26
CA SER A 82 -8.14 14.94 -3.38
C SER A 82 -9.26 13.96 -3.71
N ILE A 83 -8.90 12.70 -3.94
CA ILE A 83 -9.83 11.62 -4.28
C ILE A 83 -10.25 10.94 -2.98
N PRO A 84 -11.56 10.73 -2.75
CA PRO A 84 -12.04 9.99 -1.59
C PRO A 84 -11.42 8.59 -1.54
N MET A 85 -11.00 8.17 -0.36
CA MET A 85 -10.45 6.84 -0.18
C MET A 85 -11.56 5.80 -0.12
N ASP A 86 -11.25 4.64 -0.67
CA ASP A 86 -12.12 3.48 -0.60
C ASP A 86 -11.95 2.82 0.78
N SER A 87 -12.99 2.87 1.61
CA SER A 87 -12.95 2.30 2.97
C SER A 87 -12.60 0.81 2.93
N GLU A 88 -13.13 0.06 1.94
CA GLU A 88 -12.82 -1.36 1.79
C GLU A 88 -11.32 -1.56 1.54
N HIS A 89 -10.71 -0.68 0.75
CA HIS A 89 -9.26 -0.71 0.54
C HIS A 89 -8.48 -0.48 1.84
N LEU A 90 -8.89 0.47 2.69
CA LEU A 90 -8.24 0.73 3.99
C LEU A 90 -8.26 -0.50 4.91
N ARG A 91 -9.31 -1.33 4.83
CA ARG A 91 -9.38 -2.59 5.57
C ARG A 91 -8.33 -3.60 5.11
N HIS A 92 -7.88 -3.59 3.85
CA HIS A 92 -6.83 -4.52 3.44
C HIS A 92 -5.49 -4.26 4.16
N PHE A 93 -5.23 -3.01 4.56
CA PHE A 93 -4.05 -2.69 5.38
C PHE A 93 -4.10 -3.35 6.76
N THR A 94 -5.27 -3.47 7.38
CA THR A 94 -5.39 -4.15 8.68
C THR A 94 -5.02 -5.62 8.56
N SER A 95 -5.42 -6.26 7.46
CA SER A 95 -5.06 -7.65 7.16
C SER A 95 -3.55 -7.81 7.02
N ILE A 96 -2.88 -7.00 6.18
CA ILE A 96 -1.42 -7.09 6.01
C ILE A 96 -0.70 -6.81 7.33
N PHE A 97 -1.10 -5.79 8.10
CA PHE A 97 -0.46 -5.52 9.38
C PHE A 97 -0.62 -6.67 10.37
N SER A 98 -1.78 -7.32 10.41
CA SER A 98 -2.00 -8.51 11.22
C SER A 98 -1.09 -9.66 10.78
N GLU A 99 -0.98 -9.91 9.47
CA GLU A 99 -0.09 -10.94 8.93
C GLU A 99 1.39 -10.65 9.26
N MET A 100 1.81 -9.39 9.14
CA MET A 100 3.16 -8.97 9.51
C MET A 100 3.44 -9.19 11.00
N LEU A 101 2.47 -8.89 11.88
CA LEU A 101 2.61 -9.18 13.31
C LEU A 101 2.74 -10.69 13.57
N ASN A 102 1.88 -11.50 12.97
CA ASN A 102 1.88 -12.95 13.16
C ASN A 102 3.22 -13.59 12.73
N HIS A 103 3.81 -13.08 11.65
CA HIS A 103 5.10 -13.56 11.13
C HIS A 103 6.32 -12.87 11.78
N SER A 104 6.12 -12.08 12.84
CA SER A 104 7.19 -11.31 13.51
C SER A 104 7.94 -10.33 12.60
N SER A 105 7.30 -9.92 11.50
CA SER A 105 7.80 -8.89 10.60
C SER A 105 7.55 -7.49 11.19
N SER A 106 8.51 -6.59 10.98
CA SER A 106 8.37 -5.20 11.44
C SER A 106 7.33 -4.45 10.60
N ILE A 107 6.31 -3.91 11.24
CA ILE A 107 5.38 -2.96 10.58
C ILE A 107 6.09 -1.60 10.46
N PRO A 108 6.16 -0.99 9.27
CA PRO A 108 6.64 0.37 9.13
C PRO A 108 5.72 1.35 9.86
N VAL A 109 6.25 1.98 10.93
CA VAL A 109 5.47 2.90 11.79
C VAL A 109 4.83 4.03 10.99
N GLN A 110 5.54 4.57 9.99
CA GLN A 110 5.01 5.64 9.13
C GLN A 110 3.78 5.18 8.35
N ALA A 111 3.81 3.98 7.77
CA ALA A 111 2.65 3.44 7.05
C ALA A 111 1.45 3.27 7.99
N LEU A 112 1.68 2.71 9.18
CA LEU A 112 0.62 2.55 10.19
C LEU A 112 -0.01 3.89 10.60
N LEU A 113 0.82 4.92 10.85
CA LEU A 113 0.34 6.26 11.20
C LEU A 113 -0.44 6.90 10.05
N THR A 114 0.02 6.77 8.81
CA THR A 114 -0.68 7.28 7.63
C THR A 114 -2.06 6.63 7.48
N VAL A 115 -2.15 5.31 7.60
CA VAL A 115 -3.44 4.59 7.47
C VAL A 115 -4.39 4.97 8.60
N ILE A 116 -3.90 5.12 9.83
CA ILE A 116 -4.71 5.61 10.97
C ILE A 116 -5.25 7.02 10.68
N LYS A 117 -4.38 7.95 10.24
CA LYS A 117 -4.78 9.32 9.91
C LYS A 117 -5.89 9.32 8.85
N ILE A 118 -5.67 8.63 7.74
CA ILE A 118 -6.61 8.58 6.61
C ILE A 118 -7.94 7.95 7.05
N THR A 119 -7.91 6.85 7.79
CA THR A 119 -9.13 6.18 8.27
C THR A 119 -9.91 7.07 9.24
N ALA A 120 -9.23 7.83 10.10
CA ALA A 120 -9.87 8.79 10.98
C ALA A 120 -10.50 9.96 10.22
N GLU A 121 -9.87 10.44 9.17
CA GLU A 121 -10.45 11.47 8.29
C GLU A 121 -11.67 10.95 7.53
N GLU A 122 -11.63 9.72 6.99
CA GLU A 122 -12.79 9.15 6.30
C GLU A 122 -13.97 8.86 7.24
N LEU A 123 -13.71 8.50 8.49
CA LEU A 123 -14.75 8.40 9.51
C LEU A 123 -15.49 9.73 9.72
N GLN A 124 -14.80 10.86 9.60
CA GLN A 124 -15.40 12.19 9.74
C GLN A 124 -16.14 12.63 8.47
N ARG A 125 -15.67 12.23 7.29
CA ARG A 125 -16.23 12.62 6.00
C ARG A 125 -17.43 11.78 5.59
N ASN A 126 -17.39 10.47 5.83
CA ASN A 126 -18.34 9.53 5.27
C ASN A 126 -19.19 8.84 6.36
N MET A 127 -20.37 9.41 6.61
CA MET A 127 -21.31 8.88 7.61
C MET A 127 -22.06 7.61 7.16
N THR A 128 -22.03 7.23 5.87
CA THR A 128 -22.75 6.04 5.39
C THR A 128 -22.01 4.75 5.71
N GLU A 129 -20.68 4.81 5.82
CA GLU A 129 -19.82 3.67 6.18
C GLU A 129 -19.20 3.84 7.57
N PHE A 130 -19.83 4.64 8.42
CA PHE A 130 -19.29 5.02 9.73
C PHE A 130 -18.86 3.82 10.58
N ASP A 131 -19.72 2.82 10.73
CA ASP A 131 -19.41 1.62 11.52
C ASP A 131 -18.21 0.86 10.94
N PHE A 132 -18.14 0.78 9.61
CA PHE A 132 -17.06 0.08 8.91
C PHE A 132 -15.70 0.76 9.12
N SER A 133 -15.64 2.09 8.93
CA SER A 133 -14.45 2.89 9.19
C SER A 133 -14.07 2.88 10.68
N LEU A 134 -15.05 2.88 11.59
CA LEU A 134 -14.83 2.79 13.02
C LEU A 134 -14.20 1.45 13.42
N HIS A 135 -14.69 0.34 12.86
CA HIS A 135 -14.11 -0.99 13.10
C HIS A 135 -12.66 -1.07 12.60
N THR A 136 -12.40 -0.54 11.42
CA THR A 136 -11.05 -0.47 10.84
C THR A 136 -10.11 0.35 11.75
N LEU A 137 -10.54 1.53 12.20
CA LEU A 137 -9.77 2.38 13.09
C LEU A 137 -9.48 1.70 14.45
N ARG A 138 -10.49 1.05 15.04
CA ARG A 138 -10.33 0.29 16.29
C ARG A 138 -9.27 -0.80 16.15
N PHE A 139 -9.26 -1.51 15.04
CA PHE A 139 -8.28 -2.55 14.79
C PHE A 139 -6.87 -1.98 14.63
N LEU A 140 -6.71 -0.87 13.89
CA LEU A 140 -5.42 -0.19 13.75
C LEU A 140 -4.87 0.30 15.10
N ILE A 141 -5.72 0.82 15.98
CA ILE A 141 -5.32 1.20 17.35
C ILE A 141 -4.95 -0.03 18.18
N ALA A 142 -5.61 -1.17 17.98
CA ALA A 142 -5.20 -2.41 18.64
C ALA A 142 -3.84 -2.95 18.13
N ILE A 143 -3.49 -2.71 16.86
CA ILE A 143 -2.17 -3.02 16.32
C ILE A 143 -1.10 -2.16 16.98
N THR A 144 -1.33 -0.85 17.19
CA THR A 144 -0.31 0.03 17.79
C THR A 144 0.09 -0.41 19.20
N SER A 145 -0.85 -0.95 19.99
CA SER A 145 -0.55 -1.48 21.33
C SER A 145 0.29 -2.75 21.31
N GLN A 146 0.21 -3.56 20.25
CA GLN A 146 1.03 -4.77 20.10
C GLN A 146 2.43 -4.47 19.56
N VAL A 147 2.53 -3.47 18.67
CA VAL A 147 3.82 -2.98 18.16
C VAL A 147 4.66 -2.42 19.33
N SER A 148 4.07 -1.61 20.21
CA SER A 148 4.77 -1.06 21.38
C SER A 148 5.19 -2.14 22.40
N PHE A 149 4.36 -3.17 22.60
CA PHE A 149 4.68 -4.30 23.48
C PHE A 149 5.88 -5.14 23.00
N ARG A 150 6.15 -5.17 21.68
CA ARG A 150 7.33 -5.82 21.11
C ARG A 150 8.60 -4.99 21.15
N PHE A 151 8.50 -3.66 21.24
CA PHE A 151 9.65 -2.77 21.46
C PHE A 151 10.08 -2.71 22.95
N PHE A 152 9.16 -2.96 23.88
CA PHE A 152 9.43 -2.91 25.32
C PHE A 152 10.20 -4.10 25.97
N PRO A 153 10.33 -5.33 25.41
CA PRO A 153 11.04 -6.40 26.09
C PRO A 153 12.58 -6.21 26.11
N LEU A 154 13.12 -5.30 25.29
CA LEU A 154 14.56 -5.12 25.10
C LEU A 154 15.21 -4.13 26.08
N ILE A 155 14.47 -3.50 26.99
CA ILE A 155 15.01 -2.52 27.95
C ILE A 155 15.20 -3.12 29.36
N LEU A 156 14.87 -4.39 29.58
CA LEU A 156 14.97 -5.05 30.90
C LEU A 156 16.23 -5.93 31.11
N PHE A 157 17.21 -5.87 30.21
CA PHE A 157 18.53 -6.50 30.40
C PHE A 157 19.67 -5.55 30.04
N CYS A 158 19.91 -4.55 30.89
CA CYS A 158 21.19 -3.86 31.04
C CYS A 158 21.32 -3.42 32.51
#